data_AF-A0A2X5P7G6-F1
#
_entry.id   AF-A0A2X5P7G6-F1
#
_cell.length_a   1.000
_cell.length_b   1.000
_cell.length_c   1.000
_cell.angle_alpha   90.00
_cell.angle_beta   90.00
_cell.angle_gamma   90.00
#
_symmetry.space_group_name_H-M   'P 1'
#
loop_
_entity.id
_entity.type
_entity.pdbx_description
1 polymer ?
#
loop_
_entity_poly.entity_id
_entity_poly.type
_entity_poly.pdbx_seq_one_letter_code
_entity_poly.pdbx_strand_id
1 'polypeptide(L)'
;MPLLLNVVTLAPGEAMFLHARTPHAYLSGCGLEIMANSDNVLRAGLTAKHMDIDELVASVNFNSRPVCSLLTPPELLPGEQAFPVPVSDFCFSVAELTASPRPVRWQGPRIFFCLQGKPAVHRQGKL
;
A
#
# COMPACT_ATOMS: atom_id res chain seq x y z
N MET A 1 5.69 22.11 5.11
CA MET A 1 5.73 20.95 4.19
C MET A 1 4.64 20.88 3.12
N PRO A 2 3.42 21.49 3.22
CA PRO A 2 2.44 21.37 2.13
C PRO A 2 2.77 22.22 0.87
N LEU A 3 3.84 23.01 0.90
CA LEU A 3 4.24 23.86 -0.25
C LEU A 3 5.07 23.12 -1.30
N LEU A 4 5.58 21.91 -1.01
CA LEU A 4 6.49 21.17 -1.90
C LEU A 4 5.97 19.78 -2.29
N LEU A 5 5.18 19.13 -1.44
CA LEU A 5 4.64 17.80 -1.69
C LEU A 5 3.15 17.89 -2.00
N ASN A 6 2.68 16.97 -2.85
CA ASN A 6 1.27 16.80 -3.11
C ASN A 6 0.54 16.41 -1.82
N VAL A 7 -0.55 17.11 -1.50
CA VAL A 7 -1.48 16.72 -0.44
C VAL A 7 -2.60 15.93 -1.09
N VAL A 8 -2.72 14.66 -0.71
CA VAL A 8 -3.67 13.69 -1.28
C VAL A 8 -4.56 13.16 -0.16
N THR A 9 -5.87 13.11 -0.42
CA THR A 9 -6.83 12.43 0.46
C THR A 9 -7.32 11.19 -0.27
N LEU A 10 -7.09 10.01 0.31
CA LEU A 10 -7.59 8.74 -0.22
C LEU A 10 -9.00 8.49 0.30
N ALA A 11 -9.93 8.18 -0.60
CA ALA A 11 -11.23 7.64 -0.25
C ALA A 11 -11.12 6.16 0.16
N PRO A 12 -12.08 5.62 0.93
CA PRO A 12 -12.12 4.19 1.21
C PRO A 12 -12.08 3.35 -0.07
N GLY A 13 -11.12 2.43 -0.16
CA GLY A 13 -10.90 1.59 -1.34
C GLY A 13 -9.88 2.13 -2.33
N GLU A 14 -9.45 3.39 -2.22
CA GLU A 14 -8.32 3.91 -2.98
C GLU A 14 -6.99 3.47 -2.37
N ALA A 15 -5.98 3.31 -3.23
CA ALA A 15 -4.63 2.93 -2.84
C ALA A 15 -3.60 3.81 -3.54
N MET A 16 -2.42 3.90 -2.95
CA MET A 16 -1.27 4.60 -3.51
C MET A 16 -0.01 3.79 -3.22
N PHE A 17 0.79 3.55 -4.27
CA PHE A 17 2.10 2.93 -4.12
C PHE A 17 3.17 3.99 -3.83
N LEU A 18 3.87 3.80 -2.71
CA LEU A 18 4.95 4.69 -2.27
C LEU A 18 6.28 4.19 -2.84
N HIS A 19 6.79 4.89 -3.85
CA HIS A 19 8.07 4.54 -4.45
C HIS A 19 9.23 4.87 -3.51
N ALA A 20 10.30 4.07 -3.58
CA ALA A 20 11.57 4.39 -2.96
C ALA A 20 12.03 5.81 -3.35
N ARG A 21 12.83 6.44 -2.48
CA ARG A 21 13.43 7.76 -2.74
C ARG A 21 12.42 8.90 -2.93
N THR A 22 11.16 8.70 -2.52
CA THR A 22 10.08 9.69 -2.62
C THR A 22 9.59 10.08 -1.21
N PRO A 23 9.78 11.34 -0.78
CA PRO A 23 9.27 11.81 0.50
C PRO A 23 7.74 11.71 0.58
N HIS A 24 7.23 11.21 1.70
CA HIS A 24 5.80 11.10 1.98
C HIS A 24 5.54 11.17 3.49
N ALA A 25 4.30 11.47 3.86
CA ALA A 25 3.86 11.47 5.25
C ALA A 25 2.37 11.13 5.34
N TYR A 26 2.01 10.27 6.28
CA TYR A 26 0.61 10.06 6.67
C TYR A 26 0.20 11.14 7.66
N LEU A 27 -0.85 11.89 7.35
CA LEU A 27 -1.28 13.06 8.14
C LEU A 27 -2.44 12.75 9.08
N SER A 28 -3.44 12.01 8.60
CA SER A 28 -4.63 11.64 9.36
C SER A 28 -5.40 10.50 8.68
N GLY A 29 -6.27 9.83 9.45
CA GLY A 29 -7.12 8.75 8.95
C GLY A 29 -6.66 7.35 9.36
N CYS A 30 -7.26 6.34 8.73
CA CYS A 30 -6.95 4.92 8.93
C CYS A 30 -6.84 4.24 7.56
N GLY A 31 -5.83 3.42 7.39
CA GLY A 31 -5.58 2.67 6.15
C GLY A 31 -4.80 1.39 6.43
N LEU A 32 -4.75 0.52 5.44
CA LEU A 32 -3.84 -0.63 5.45
C LEU A 32 -2.52 -0.24 4.79
N GLU A 33 -1.43 -0.56 5.46
CA GLU A 33 -0.07 -0.38 4.96
C GLU A 33 0.58 -1.75 4.77
N ILE A 34 1.18 -1.96 3.60
CA ILE A 34 1.90 -3.17 3.24
C ILE A 34 3.28 -2.74 2.76
N MET A 35 4.31 -3.28 3.37
CA MET A 35 5.70 -2.93 3.09
C MET A 35 6.53 -4.20 2.95
N ALA A 36 7.60 -4.08 2.16
CA ALA A 36 8.71 -5.03 2.25
C ALA A 36 9.30 -4.99 3.67
N ASN A 37 9.98 -6.06 4.07
CA ASN A 37 10.64 -6.12 5.36
C ASN A 37 11.89 -5.22 5.37
N SER A 38 11.69 -3.94 5.68
CA SER A 38 12.73 -2.92 5.75
C SER A 38 12.33 -1.88 6.80
N ASP A 39 13.30 -1.45 7.59
CA ASP A 39 13.17 -0.38 8.59
C ASP A 39 13.99 0.86 8.23
N ASN A 40 14.53 0.91 7.00
CA ASN A 40 15.30 2.04 6.49
C ASN A 40 14.41 3.26 6.29
N VAL A 41 14.53 4.24 7.18
CA VAL A 41 13.76 5.49 7.15
C VAL A 41 14.68 6.70 7.26
N LEU A 42 14.73 7.49 6.18
CA LEU A 42 15.27 8.85 6.22
C LEU A 42 14.14 9.85 6.52
N ARG A 43 14.34 10.70 7.52
CA ARG A 43 13.33 11.66 7.96
C ARG A 43 13.49 12.97 7.20
N ALA A 44 12.38 13.46 6.64
CA ALA A 44 12.34 14.71 5.86
C ALA A 44 11.58 15.85 6.55
N GLY A 45 11.23 15.70 7.84
CA GLY A 45 10.52 16.71 8.63
C GLY A 45 9.46 16.11 9.54
N LEU A 46 8.59 16.98 10.07
CA LEU A 46 7.48 16.62 10.97
C LEU A 46 7.90 15.77 12.17
N THR A 47 9.12 16.01 12.65
CA THR A 47 9.74 15.23 13.72
C THR A 47 10.70 16.11 14.52
N ALA A 48 10.82 15.82 15.81
CA ALA A 48 11.85 16.40 16.67
C ALA A 48 13.15 15.55 16.69
N LYS A 49 13.15 14.39 16.01
CA LYS A 49 14.33 13.50 15.93
C LYS A 49 15.37 14.07 14.97
N HIS A 50 16.61 13.60 15.11
CA HIS A 50 17.69 13.92 14.19
C HIS A 50 17.32 13.60 12.73
N MET A 51 17.70 14.50 11.83
CA MET A 51 17.57 14.34 10.38
C MET A 51 18.96 14.45 9.77
N ASP A 52 19.38 13.40 9.06
CA ASP A 52 20.57 13.45 8.24
C ASP A 52 20.22 14.13 6.91
N ILE A 53 20.54 15.42 6.81
CA ILE A 53 20.10 16.26 5.68
C ILE A 53 20.88 15.92 4.42
N ASP A 54 22.20 15.69 4.54
CA ASP A 54 23.05 15.39 3.40
C ASP A 54 22.67 14.05 2.78
N GLU A 55 22.44 13.02 3.61
CA GLU A 55 21.97 11.72 3.15
C GLU A 55 20.55 11.81 2.56
N LEU A 56 19.65 12.59 3.18
CA LEU A 56 18.31 12.82 2.63
C LEU A 56 18.37 13.42 1.22
N VAL A 57 19.18 14.45 1.01
CA VAL A 57 19.31 15.12 -0.30
C VAL A 57 19.96 14.18 -1.32
N ALA A 58 20.94 13.37 -0.92
CA ALA A 58 21.57 12.38 -1.81
C ALA A 58 20.60 11.24 -2.20
N SER A 59 19.75 10.83 -1.27
CA SER A 59 18.83 9.70 -1.44
C SER A 59 17.49 10.07 -2.09
N VAL A 60 17.05 11.32 -2.11
CA VAL A 60 15.75 11.71 -2.70
C VAL A 60 15.84 11.88 -4.23
N ASN A 61 14.80 11.40 -4.93
CA ASN A 61 14.58 11.70 -6.35
C ASN A 61 13.69 12.95 -6.48
N PHE A 62 14.26 14.08 -6.92
CA PHE A 62 13.55 15.35 -7.08
C PHE A 62 12.75 15.46 -8.39
N ASN A 63 11.92 14.46 -8.67
CA ASN A 63 11.04 14.44 -9.84
C ASN A 63 9.61 14.79 -9.43
N SER A 64 9.04 15.82 -10.06
CA SER A 64 7.64 16.18 -9.85
C SER A 64 6.73 15.08 -10.39
N ARG A 65 5.67 14.75 -9.63
CA ARG A 65 4.64 13.80 -10.03
C ARG A 65 3.28 14.50 -10.04
N PRO A 66 2.52 14.44 -11.14
CA PRO A 66 1.18 14.99 -11.16
C PRO A 66 0.27 14.20 -10.20
N VAL A 67 -0.62 14.90 -9.49
CA VAL A 67 -1.50 14.28 -8.49
C VAL A 67 -2.31 13.12 -9.07
N CYS A 68 -2.74 13.23 -10.34
CA CYS A 68 -3.51 12.19 -11.02
C CYS A 68 -2.76 10.86 -11.25
N SER A 69 -1.41 10.84 -11.13
CA SER A 69 -0.60 9.63 -11.27
C SER A 69 -0.18 9.01 -9.94
N LEU A 70 -0.68 9.53 -8.81
CA LEU A 70 -0.33 9.04 -7.48
C LEU A 70 -1.17 7.83 -7.06
N LEU A 71 -2.43 7.75 -7.49
CA LEU A 71 -3.29 6.61 -7.17
C LEU A 71 -2.85 5.37 -7.94
N THR A 72 -2.97 4.22 -7.29
CA THR A 72 -2.79 2.91 -7.90
C THR A 72 -4.17 2.38 -8.31
N PRO A 73 -4.55 2.49 -9.60
CA PRO A 73 -5.83 1.96 -10.04
C PRO A 73 -5.85 0.44 -9.93
N PRO A 74 -6.94 -0.17 -9.44
CA PRO A 74 -7.03 -1.62 -9.37
C PRO A 74 -7.29 -2.23 -10.75
N GLU A 75 -6.75 -3.42 -10.95
CA GLU A 75 -7.18 -4.35 -11.99
C GLU A 75 -8.40 -5.13 -11.49
N LEU A 76 -9.50 -5.07 -12.25
CA LEU A 76 -10.74 -5.76 -11.91
C LEU A 76 -10.67 -7.22 -12.38
N LEU A 77 -10.63 -8.13 -11.43
CA LEU A 77 -10.68 -9.58 -11.63
C LEU A 77 -12.05 -10.12 -11.17
N PRO A 78 -12.46 -11.33 -11.59
CA PRO A 78 -13.72 -11.93 -11.13
C PRO A 78 -13.81 -12.02 -9.59
N GLY A 79 -14.59 -11.12 -8.99
CA GLY A 79 -14.84 -11.00 -7.55
C GLY A 79 -13.66 -10.44 -6.73
N GLU A 80 -12.67 -9.82 -7.37
CA GLU A 80 -11.46 -9.33 -6.71
C GLU A 80 -10.92 -8.09 -7.42
N GLN A 81 -10.39 -7.14 -6.66
CA GLN A 81 -9.69 -5.97 -7.15
C GLN A 81 -8.22 -6.13 -6.79
N ALA A 82 -7.35 -6.32 -7.78
CA ALA A 82 -5.91 -6.45 -7.58
C ALA A 82 -5.24 -5.08 -7.70
N PHE A 83 -4.35 -4.73 -6.78
CA PHE A 83 -3.61 -3.47 -6.82
C PHE A 83 -2.18 -3.78 -7.28
N PRO A 84 -1.84 -3.51 -8.55
CA PRO A 84 -0.52 -3.85 -9.08
C PRO A 84 0.57 -3.00 -8.41
N VAL A 85 1.65 -3.67 -8.01
CA VAL A 85 2.82 -3.03 -7.39
C VAL A 85 4.08 -3.44 -8.15
N PRO A 86 5.02 -2.51 -8.42
CA PRO A 86 6.22 -2.79 -9.21
C PRO A 86 7.34 -3.43 -8.37
N VAL A 87 7.00 -4.38 -7.50
CA VAL A 87 7.93 -5.09 -6.62
C VAL A 87 7.56 -6.57 -6.53
N SER A 88 8.53 -7.42 -6.20
CA SER A 88 8.32 -8.87 -6.04
C SER A 88 8.01 -9.27 -4.60
N ASP A 89 8.21 -8.38 -3.63
CA ASP A 89 8.14 -8.64 -2.19
C ASP A 89 6.73 -9.02 -1.72
N PHE A 90 5.70 -8.43 -2.34
CA PHE A 90 4.31 -8.68 -1.99
C PHE A 90 3.38 -8.44 -3.18
N CYS A 91 2.16 -8.97 -3.06
CA CYS A 91 1.03 -8.61 -3.89
C CYS A 91 -0.16 -8.24 -2.99
N PHE A 92 -1.04 -7.38 -3.48
CA PHE A 92 -2.21 -6.93 -2.73
C PHE A 92 -3.47 -6.99 -3.58
N SER A 93 -4.54 -7.47 -2.96
CA SER A 93 -5.86 -7.51 -3.57
C SER A 93 -6.96 -7.48 -2.51
N VAL A 94 -8.13 -7.00 -2.93
CA VAL A 94 -9.34 -6.93 -2.10
C VAL A 94 -10.42 -7.75 -2.77
N ALA A 95 -10.92 -8.76 -2.08
CA ALA A 95 -12.01 -9.60 -2.55
C ALA A 95 -13.33 -9.20 -1.87
N GLU A 96 -14.42 -9.24 -2.62
CA GLU A 96 -15.75 -9.04 -2.08
C GLU A 96 -16.25 -10.34 -1.41
N LEU A 97 -16.80 -10.21 -0.20
CA LEU A 97 -17.41 -11.33 0.49
C LEU A 97 -18.81 -11.58 -0.07
N THR A 98 -19.03 -12.75 -0.62
CA THR A 98 -20.35 -13.19 -1.11
C THR A 98 -20.91 -14.33 -0.25
N ALA A 99 -22.22 -14.56 -0.35
CA ALA A 99 -22.87 -15.65 0.39
C ALA A 99 -22.45 -17.05 -0.10
N SER A 100 -22.06 -17.15 -1.37
CA SER A 100 -21.62 -18.41 -1.98
C SER A 100 -20.11 -18.58 -1.80
N PRO A 101 -19.63 -19.73 -1.31
CA PRO A 101 -18.19 -19.98 -1.20
C PRO A 101 -17.48 -19.86 -2.54
N ARG A 102 -16.39 -19.08 -2.58
CA ARG A 102 -15.52 -18.96 -3.76
C ARG A 102 -14.21 -19.71 -3.50
N PRO A 103 -13.78 -20.63 -4.39
CA PRO A 103 -12.45 -21.20 -4.30
C PRO A 103 -11.41 -20.11 -4.57
N VAL A 104 -10.39 -20.02 -3.72
CA VAL A 104 -9.25 -19.13 -3.90
C VAL A 104 -8.01 -20.01 -4.00
N ARG A 105 -7.22 -19.81 -5.05
CA ARG A 105 -5.92 -20.48 -5.26
C ARG A 105 -4.83 -19.44 -5.21
N TRP A 106 -3.72 -19.76 -4.54
CA TRP A 106 -2.55 -18.88 -4.46
C TRP A 106 -1.29 -19.72 -4.27
N GLN A 107 -0.14 -19.09 -4.47
CA GLN A 107 1.16 -19.67 -4.19
C GLN A 107 1.84 -18.87 -3.09
N GLY A 108 2.56 -19.56 -2.21
CA GLY A 108 3.27 -18.95 -1.09
C GLY A 108 2.39 -18.52 0.10
N PRO A 109 2.99 -17.84 1.08
CA PRO A 109 2.30 -17.32 2.26
C PRO A 109 1.25 -16.27 1.89
N ARG A 110 0.13 -16.26 2.60
CA ARG A 110 -0.93 -15.26 2.43
C ARG A 110 -1.58 -14.91 3.76
N ILE A 111 -1.88 -13.64 3.95
CA ILE A 111 -2.66 -13.12 5.07
C ILE A 111 -4.02 -12.70 4.53
N PHE A 112 -5.09 -13.14 5.18
CA PHE A 112 -6.44 -12.65 4.92
C PHE A 112 -6.84 -11.71 6.06
N PHE A 113 -7.19 -10.48 5.71
CA PHE A 113 -7.68 -9.49 6.66
C PHE A 113 -9.12 -9.12 6.32
N CYS A 114 -10.03 -9.32 7.27
CA CYS A 114 -11.44 -8.97 7.08
C CYS A 114 -11.61 -7.46 7.28
N LEU A 115 -11.85 -6.74 6.18
CA LEU A 115 -12.20 -5.32 6.23
C LEU A 115 -13.62 -5.10 6.75
N GLN A 116 -14.57 -5.90 6.25
CA GLN A 116 -15.99 -5.79 6.54
C GLN A 116 -16.67 -7.16 6.48
N GLY A 117 -17.77 -7.31 7.22
CA GLY A 117 -18.56 -8.54 7.25
C GLY A 117 -17.97 -9.62 8.18
N LYS A 118 -18.28 -10.88 7.88
CA LYS A 118 -17.84 -12.05 8.66
C LYS A 118 -17.45 -13.19 7.70
N PRO A 119 -16.15 -13.37 7.39
CA PRO A 119 -15.72 -14.40 6.48
C PRO A 119 -15.76 -15.78 7.15
N ALA A 120 -16.08 -16.79 6.37
CA ALA A 120 -15.85 -18.19 6.71
C ALA A 120 -14.78 -18.74 5.76
N VAL A 121 -13.71 -19.28 6.32
CA VAL A 121 -12.61 -19.85 5.55
C VAL A 121 -12.61 -21.36 5.75
N HIS A 122 -12.68 -22.10 4.65
CA HIS A 122 -12.64 -23.55 4.65
C HIS A 122 -11.41 -24.02 3.87
N ARG A 123 -10.55 -24.81 4.51
CA ARG A 123 -9.40 -25.43 3.84
C ARG A 123 -9.87 -26.68 3.11
N GLN A 124 -9.60 -26.78 1.80
CA GLN A 124 -9.78 -28.01 1.03
C GLN A 124 -8.41 -28.68 0.82
N GLY A 125 -8.20 -29.87 1.42
CA GLY A 125 -6.99 -30.68 1.26
C GLY A 125 -6.21 -30.99 2.57
N LYS A 126 -5.47 -32.10 2.61
CA LYS A 126 -4.53 -32.47 3.68
C LYS A 126 -3.12 -31.91 3.38
N LEU A 127 -2.30 -31.76 4.44
CA LEU A 127 -0.87 -31.40 4.35
C LEU A 127 -0.09 -32.42 3.51
#